data_AF-A0AAN0J2G9-F1
#
_entry.id   AF-A0AAN0J2G9-F1
#
_cell.length_a   1.000
_cell.length_b   1.000
_cell.length_c   1.000
_cell.angle_alpha   90.00
_cell.angle_beta   90.00
_cell.angle_gamma   90.00
#
_symmetry.space_group_name_H-M   'P 1'
#
loop_
_entity.id
_entity.type
_entity.pdbx_description
1 polymer ?
#
loop_
_entity_poly.entity_id
_entity_poly.type
_entity_poly.pdbx_seq_one_letter_code
_entity_poly.pdbx_strand_id
1 'polypeptide(L)'
;MLLENLSQFYRTLIPTPLWFGFCSNYYDTGAVFAIIVTAGYLMIKGAVILASGRELFKALCTFIRDKTYGIPLKKDELLESCESTCPICQDEFNAPIMLRCRHVFCENCVLQWFDRERTCPLCRASIACDPKWRDGSTSAWPQLF
;
A
#
# COMPACT_ATOMS: atom_id res chain seq x y z
N MET A 1 -1.71 5.62 2.61
CA MET A 1 -0.59 4.66 2.82
C MET A 1 0.77 5.18 2.35
N LEU A 2 1.11 5.31 1.05
CA LEU A 2 2.47 5.73 0.66
C LEU A 2 2.85 7.12 1.21
N LEU A 3 2.01 8.13 0.98
CA LEU A 3 2.22 9.50 1.45
C LEU A 3 2.34 9.58 2.98
N GLU A 4 1.53 8.80 3.68
CA GLU A 4 1.51 8.69 5.14
C GLU A 4 2.80 8.05 5.68
N ASN A 5 3.23 6.93 5.11
CA ASN A 5 4.50 6.30 5.47
C ASN A 5 5.70 7.20 5.15
N LEU A 6 5.63 7.99 4.07
CA LEU A 6 6.65 8.95 3.70
C LEU A 6 6.69 10.12 4.69
N SER A 7 5.53 10.63 5.11
CA SER A 7 5.40 11.66 6.14
C SER A 7 5.94 11.18 7.49
N GLN A 8 5.61 9.96 7.92
CA GLN A 8 6.14 9.37 9.16
C GLN A 8 7.67 9.20 9.09
N PHE A 9 8.19 8.70 7.96
CA PHE A 9 9.63 8.60 7.75
C PHE A 9 10.31 9.97 7.82
N TYR A 10 9.75 10.98 7.18
CA TYR A 10 10.24 12.36 7.21
C TYR A 10 10.29 12.94 8.63
N ARG A 11 9.22 12.79 9.43
CA ARG A 11 9.18 13.25 10.84
C ARG A 11 10.24 12.57 11.71
N THR A 12 10.55 11.29 11.45
CA THR A 12 11.61 10.61 12.21
C THR A 12 13.00 11.13 11.89
N LEU A 13 13.20 11.67 10.67
CA LEU A 13 14.51 12.09 10.15
C LEU A 13 14.90 13.50 10.59
N ILE A 14 13.98 14.48 10.57
CA ILE A 14 14.26 15.92 10.83
C ILE A 14 14.95 16.18 12.19
N PRO A 15 14.51 15.59 13.32
CA PRO A 15 15.13 15.89 14.61
C PRO A 15 16.50 15.23 14.77
N THR A 16 16.81 14.21 13.97
CA THR A 16 18.00 13.38 14.11
C THR A 16 19.32 14.16 14.04
N PRO A 17 19.56 15.02 13.04
CA PRO A 17 20.78 15.84 12.97
C PRO A 17 20.87 16.90 14.07
N LEU A 18 19.74 17.44 14.55
CA LEU A 18 19.71 18.44 15.62
C LEU A 18 20.19 17.86 16.96
N TRP A 19 19.65 16.70 17.35
CA TRP A 19 20.07 16.00 18.58
C TRP A 19 21.50 15.49 18.49
N PHE A 20 21.94 15.02 17.31
CA PHE A 20 23.33 14.63 17.10
C PHE A 20 24.29 15.81 17.28
N GLY A 21 23.97 16.98 16.71
CA GLY A 21 24.75 18.21 16.90
C GLY A 21 24.79 18.68 18.36
N PHE A 22 23.65 18.64 19.07
CA PHE A 22 23.56 18.99 20.49
C PHE A 22 24.45 18.09 21.36
N CYS A 23 24.41 16.77 21.17
CA CYS A 23 25.22 15.85 21.95
C CYS A 23 26.72 15.91 21.61
N SER A 24 27.07 16.20 20.35
CA SER A 24 28.48 16.39 19.94
C SER A 24 29.11 17.64 20.53
N ASN A 25 28.34 18.68 20.84
CA ASN A 25 28.85 19.92 21.42
C ASN A 25 29.17 19.77 22.93
N TYR A 26 28.51 18.84 23.63
CA TYR A 26 28.69 18.58 25.07
C TYR A 26 29.95 17.75 25.40
N TYR A 27 30.74 17.36 24.40
CA TYR A 27 31.95 16.54 24.56
C TYR A 27 33.01 17.18 25.47
N ASP A 28 32.98 18.51 25.62
CA ASP A 28 34.02 19.27 26.31
C ASP A 28 33.93 19.25 27.85
N THR A 29 32.74 18.99 28.42
CA THR A 29 32.52 19.10 29.89
C THR A 29 32.27 17.74 30.57
N GLY A 30 31.99 16.69 29.80
CA GLY A 30 31.60 15.37 30.33
C GLY A 30 31.55 14.27 29.27
N ALA A 31 32.65 14.11 28.52
CA ALA A 31 32.75 13.25 27.34
C ALA A 31 32.13 11.84 27.49
N VAL A 32 32.39 11.15 28.61
CA VAL A 32 31.91 9.76 28.81
C VAL A 32 30.38 9.67 28.82
N PHE A 33 29.71 10.58 29.53
CA PHE A 33 28.25 10.62 29.59
C PHE A 33 27.65 11.00 28.23
N ALA A 34 28.25 11.98 27.55
CA ALA A 34 27.84 12.40 26.20
C ALA A 34 27.93 11.26 25.18
N ILE A 35 29.01 10.47 25.22
CA ILE A 35 29.22 9.32 24.34
C ILE A 35 28.13 8.26 24.55
N ILE A 36 27.83 7.90 25.80
CA ILE A 36 26.83 6.88 26.14
C ILE A 36 25.44 7.30 25.66
N VAL A 37 25.04 8.56 25.94
CA VAL A 37 23.73 9.10 25.53
C VAL A 37 23.62 9.17 24.01
N THR A 38 24.66 9.63 23.32
CA THR A 38 24.68 9.72 21.85
C THR A 38 24.61 8.33 21.21
N ALA A 39 25.39 7.37 21.70
CA ALA A 39 25.37 6.00 21.20
C ALA A 39 23.99 5.34 21.41
N GLY A 40 23.39 5.50 22.59
CA GLY A 40 22.04 5.02 22.87
C GLY A 40 21.00 5.66 21.94
N TYR A 41 21.09 6.99 21.72
CA TYR A 41 20.21 7.72 20.81
C TYR A 41 20.34 7.21 19.37
N LEU A 42 21.56 7.03 18.85
CA LEU A 42 21.81 6.53 17.50
C LEU A 42 21.32 5.10 17.33
N MET A 43 21.47 4.23 18.33
CA MET A 43 20.97 2.85 18.28
C MET A 43 19.44 2.81 18.21
N ILE A 44 18.76 3.58 19.08
CA ILE A 44 17.29 3.66 19.08
C ILE A 44 16.79 4.29 17.77
N LYS A 45 17.38 5.39 17.32
CA LYS A 45 17.01 6.06 16.07
C LYS A 45 17.28 5.19 14.84
N GLY A 46 18.40 4.47 14.81
CA GLY A 46 18.71 3.51 13.76
C GLY A 46 17.64 2.43 13.65
N ALA A 47 17.22 1.84 14.78
CA ALA A 47 16.13 0.86 14.80
C ALA A 47 14.80 1.44 14.30
N VAL A 48 14.44 2.65 14.72
CA VAL A 48 13.21 3.34 14.27
C VAL A 48 13.26 3.66 12.77
N ILE A 49 14.38 4.18 12.25
CA ILE A 49 14.56 4.51 10.83
C ILE A 49 14.48 3.24 9.97
N LEU A 50 15.11 2.13 10.40
CA LEU A 50 15.04 0.86 9.69
C LEU A 50 13.61 0.29 9.69
N ALA A 51 12.89 0.35 10.82
CA ALA A 51 11.50 -0.11 10.90
C ALA A 51 10.60 0.72 9.97
N SER A 52 10.66 2.05 10.06
CA SER A 52 9.86 2.96 9.21
C SER A 52 10.24 2.84 7.73
N GLY A 53 11.52 2.65 7.41
CA GLY A 53 11.99 2.44 6.04
C GLY A 53 11.45 1.15 5.42
N ARG A 54 11.35 0.06 6.20
CA ARG A 54 10.75 -1.20 5.74
C ARG A 54 9.27 -1.03 5.40
N GLU A 55 8.51 -0.30 6.21
CA GLU A 55 7.09 -0.06 5.95
C GLU A 55 6.87 0.88 4.77
N LEU A 56 7.73 1.89 4.60
CA LEU A 56 7.73 2.75 3.41
C LEU A 56 8.03 1.93 2.15
N PHE A 57 9.05 1.07 2.18
CA PHE A 57 9.42 0.23 1.03
C PHE A 57 8.31 -0.77 0.67
N LYS A 58 7.69 -1.43 1.66
CA LYS A 58 6.51 -2.29 1.42
C LYS A 58 5.36 -1.52 0.78
N ALA A 59 5.05 -0.32 1.27
CA ALA A 59 4.02 0.53 0.69
C ALA A 59 4.37 0.97 -0.74
N LEU A 60 5.64 1.27 -1.01
CA LEU A 60 6.14 1.61 -2.34
C LEU A 60 6.00 0.42 -3.31
N CYS A 61 6.47 -0.76 -2.93
CA CYS A 61 6.31 -1.96 -3.76
C CYS A 61 4.85 -2.31 -4.03
N THR A 62 3.97 -2.08 -3.04
CA THR A 62 2.52 -2.31 -3.20
C THR A 62 1.88 -1.27 -4.12
N PHE A 63 2.38 -0.03 -4.12
CA PHE A 63 1.92 1.02 -5.03
C PHE A 63 2.41 0.81 -6.46
N ILE A 64 3.66 0.35 -6.63
CA ILE A 64 4.25 0.05 -7.95
C ILE A 64 3.65 -1.21 -8.57
N ARG A 65 3.25 -2.20 -7.76
CA ARG A 65 2.53 -3.37 -8.26
C ARG A 65 1.12 -2.96 -8.67
N ASP A 66 0.88 -2.91 -9.98
CA ASP A 66 -0.45 -2.78 -10.51
C ASP A 66 -1.33 -3.95 -10.05
N LYS A 67 -2.56 -3.65 -9.62
CA LYS A 67 -3.49 -4.66 -9.11
C LYS A 67 -4.31 -5.20 -10.27
N THR A 68 -3.80 -6.21 -10.95
CA THR A 68 -4.63 -7.04 -11.84
C THR A 68 -5.59 -7.86 -10.98
N TYR A 69 -6.90 -7.60 -11.12
CA TYR A 69 -7.95 -8.25 -10.32
C TYR A 69 -8.33 -9.65 -10.84
N GLY A 70 -7.81 -10.03 -12.00
CA GLY A 70 -8.14 -11.28 -12.66
C GLY A 70 -7.10 -11.66 -13.70
N ILE A 71 -7.34 -12.82 -14.31
CA ILE A 71 -6.55 -13.35 -15.42
C ILE A 71 -7.28 -12.95 -16.70
N PRO A 72 -6.62 -12.30 -17.68
CA PRO A 72 -7.24 -12.05 -18.97
C PRO A 72 -7.49 -13.39 -19.67
N LEU A 73 -8.71 -13.61 -20.13
CA LEU A 73 -9.10 -14.79 -20.90
C LEU A 73 -8.96 -14.49 -22.40
N LYS A 74 -8.61 -15.50 -23.18
CA LYS A 74 -8.70 -15.43 -24.65
C LYS A 74 -10.13 -15.77 -25.07
N LYS A 75 -10.60 -15.15 -26.15
CA LYS A 75 -11.96 -15.38 -26.69
C LYS A 75 -12.23 -16.87 -27.00
N ASP A 76 -11.20 -17.63 -27.36
CA ASP A 76 -11.33 -19.05 -27.69
C ASP A 76 -11.77 -19.92 -26.50
N GLU A 77 -11.30 -19.62 -25.28
CA GLU A 77 -11.68 -20.35 -24.06
C GLU A 77 -13.10 -19.97 -23.57
N LEU A 78 -13.60 -18.82 -24.00
CA LEU A 78 -14.90 -18.28 -23.62
C LEU A 78 -16.06 -19.04 -24.30
N LEU A 79 -15.83 -19.52 -25.52
CA LEU A 79 -16.80 -20.25 -26.35
C LEU A 79 -17.20 -21.62 -25.77
N GLU A 80 -16.40 -22.19 -24.87
CA GLU A 80 -16.72 -23.44 -24.19
C GLU A 80 -17.63 -23.23 -22.96
N SER A 81 -17.75 -21.99 -22.46
CA SER A 81 -18.64 -21.64 -21.35
C SER A 81 -19.98 -21.11 -21.89
N CYS A 82 -21.09 -21.63 -21.39
CA CYS A 82 -22.45 -21.37 -21.90
C CYS A 82 -22.97 -19.92 -21.74
N GLU A 83 -22.14 -18.95 -21.35
CA GLU A 83 -22.48 -17.53 -21.27
C GLU A 83 -21.68 -16.76 -22.33
N SER A 84 -22.32 -16.39 -23.44
CA SER A 84 -21.71 -15.62 -24.53
C SER A 84 -21.76 -14.10 -24.31
N THR A 85 -22.26 -13.65 -23.16
CA THR A 85 -22.59 -12.25 -22.90
C THR A 85 -22.18 -11.86 -21.48
N CYS A 86 -21.64 -10.66 -21.32
CA CYS A 86 -21.23 -10.16 -20.01
C CYS A 86 -22.44 -9.85 -19.12
N PRO A 87 -22.52 -10.36 -17.87
CA PRO A 87 -23.69 -10.17 -17.02
C PRO A 87 -23.88 -8.73 -16.50
N ILE A 88 -22.88 -7.85 -16.66
CA ILE A 88 -22.96 -6.44 -16.26
C ILE A 88 -23.50 -5.57 -17.40
N CYS A 89 -22.92 -5.65 -18.60
CA CYS A 89 -23.32 -4.83 -19.75
C CYS A 89 -24.32 -5.51 -20.68
N GLN A 90 -24.56 -6.80 -20.53
CA GLN A 90 -25.44 -7.61 -21.37
C GLN A 90 -25.05 -7.56 -22.86
N ASP A 91 -23.75 -7.39 -23.13
CA ASP A 91 -23.17 -7.30 -24.48
C ASP A 91 -22.03 -8.33 -24.65
N GLU A 92 -21.51 -8.49 -25.87
CA GLU A 92 -20.36 -9.35 -26.16
C GLU A 92 -19.15 -8.96 -25.28
N PHE A 93 -18.39 -9.97 -24.85
CA PHE A 93 -17.22 -9.73 -24.02
C PHE A 93 -16.13 -8.92 -24.75
N ASN A 94 -15.87 -7.71 -24.25
CA ASN A 94 -14.74 -6.89 -24.63
C ASN A 94 -13.66 -6.98 -23.53
N ALA A 95 -12.49 -7.55 -23.87
CA ALA A 95 -11.42 -7.88 -22.93
C ALA A 95 -11.92 -8.68 -21.70
N PRO A 96 -12.31 -9.96 -21.87
CA PRO A 96 -12.83 -10.77 -20.78
C PRO A 96 -11.75 -11.03 -19.72
N ILE A 97 -12.07 -10.80 -18.45
CA ILE A 97 -11.22 -11.14 -17.32
C ILE A 97 -11.93 -12.14 -16.41
N MET A 98 -11.21 -13.18 -16.00
CA MET A 98 -11.66 -14.16 -15.03
C MET A 98 -11.21 -13.76 -13.63
N LEU A 99 -12.17 -13.62 -12.72
CA LEU A 99 -11.90 -13.40 -11.31
C LEU A 99 -11.48 -14.70 -10.62
N ARG A 100 -10.90 -14.60 -9.41
CA ARG A 100 -10.50 -15.78 -8.61
C ARG A 100 -11.67 -16.72 -8.28
N CYS A 101 -12.90 -16.18 -8.25
CA CYS A 101 -14.13 -16.95 -8.06
C CYS A 101 -14.65 -17.63 -9.36
N ARG A 102 -13.87 -17.58 -10.45
CA ARG A 102 -14.16 -18.15 -11.78
C ARG A 102 -15.32 -17.50 -12.55
N HIS A 103 -15.83 -16.36 -12.10
CA HIS A 103 -16.77 -15.55 -12.89
C HIS A 103 -16.04 -14.64 -13.87
N VAL A 104 -16.62 -14.48 -15.07
CA VAL A 104 -16.03 -13.74 -16.19
C VAL A 104 -16.83 -12.48 -16.48
N PHE A 105 -16.12 -11.38 -16.71
CA PHE A 105 -16.71 -10.06 -17.00
C PHE A 105 -15.83 -9.30 -17.99
N CYS A 106 -16.36 -8.28 -18.66
CA CYS A 106 -15.53 -7.30 -19.36
C CYS A 106 -14.65 -6.53 -18.36
N GLU A 107 -13.39 -6.26 -18.71
CA GLU A 107 -12.44 -5.52 -17.88
C GLU A 107 -13.02 -4.19 -17.39
N ASN A 108 -13.56 -3.38 -18.30
CA ASN A 108 -14.15 -2.08 -17.95
C ASN A 108 -15.37 -2.20 -17.01
N CYS A 109 -16.22 -3.20 -17.24
CA CYS A 109 -17.45 -3.39 -16.45
C CYS A 109 -17.13 -3.75 -15.00
N VAL A 110 -16.18 -4.65 -14.81
CA VAL A 110 -15.81 -5.10 -13.46
C VAL A 110 -14.94 -4.08 -12.73
N LEU A 111 -14.12 -3.29 -13.44
CA LEU A 111 -13.42 -2.15 -12.86
C LEU A 111 -14.40 -1.10 -12.31
N GLN A 112 -15.43 -0.72 -13.08
CA GLN A 112 -16.47 0.20 -12.63
C GLN A 112 -17.23 -0.34 -11.41
N TRP A 113 -17.46 -1.65 -11.34
CA TRP A 113 -18.06 -2.28 -10.16
C TRP A 113 -17.15 -2.15 -8.93
N PHE A 114 -15.84 -2.40 -9.08
CA PHE A 114 -14.86 -2.31 -7.98
C PHE A 114 -14.62 -0.91 -7.42
N ASP A 115 -14.97 0.14 -8.16
CA ASP A 115 -14.99 1.51 -7.63
C ASP A 115 -16.04 1.66 -6.52
N ARG A 116 -17.15 0.92 -6.62
CA ARG A 116 -18.24 0.92 -5.63
C ARG A 116 -18.05 -0.18 -4.59
N GLU A 117 -17.91 -1.43 -5.05
CA GLU A 117 -17.92 -2.62 -4.20
C GLU A 117 -16.88 -3.65 -4.69
N ARG A 118 -15.96 -4.07 -3.82
CA ARG A 118 -14.83 -4.97 -4.17
C ARG A 118 -15.18 -6.46 -4.07
N THR A 119 -16.41 -6.80 -4.38
CA THR A 119 -16.94 -8.16 -4.35
C THR A 119 -17.37 -8.61 -5.74
N CYS A 120 -17.51 -9.92 -5.95
CA CYS A 120 -18.01 -10.43 -7.22
C CYS A 120 -19.50 -10.06 -7.38
N PRO A 121 -19.93 -9.49 -8.52
CA PRO A 121 -21.34 -9.20 -8.78
C PRO A 121 -22.27 -10.42 -8.69
N LEU A 122 -21.76 -11.61 -9.00
CA LEU A 122 -22.52 -12.85 -9.03
C LEU A 122 -22.55 -13.57 -7.66
N CYS A 123 -21.37 -13.79 -7.05
CA CYS A 123 -21.27 -14.60 -5.83
C CYS A 123 -20.88 -13.83 -4.57
N ARG A 124 -20.66 -12.52 -4.65
CA ARG A 124 -20.20 -11.65 -3.56
C ARG A 124 -18.90 -12.09 -2.88
N ALA A 125 -18.14 -12.98 -3.50
CA ALA A 125 -16.82 -13.37 -3.01
C ALA A 125 -15.88 -12.14 -2.97
N SER A 126 -15.09 -12.03 -1.90
CA SER A 126 -14.05 -11.01 -1.76
C SER A 126 -12.92 -11.25 -2.77
N ILE A 127 -12.66 -10.26 -3.63
CA ILE A 127 -11.65 -10.36 -4.70
C ILE A 127 -10.32 -9.72 -4.28
N ALA A 128 -10.40 -8.73 -3.41
CA ALA A 128 -9.25 -8.08 -2.80
C ALA A 128 -9.58 -7.68 -1.35
N CYS A 129 -8.57 -7.68 -0.49
CA CYS A 129 -8.69 -7.00 0.80
C CYS A 129 -9.01 -5.53 0.55
N ASP A 130 -9.92 -4.97 1.35
CA ASP A 130 -10.18 -3.54 1.33
C ASP A 130 -8.87 -2.77 1.49
N PRO A 131 -8.69 -1.70 0.70
CA PRO A 131 -7.47 -0.94 0.80
C PRO A 131 -7.41 -0.31 2.20
N LYS A 132 -6.26 -0.46 2.88
CA LYS A 132 -6.01 0.04 4.24
C LYS A 132 -6.25 1.54 4.46
N TRP A 133 -6.54 2.34 3.42
CA TRP A 133 -6.95 3.73 3.62
C TRP A 133 -8.44 3.86 4.01
N ARG A 134 -9.26 2.83 3.75
CA ARG A 134 -10.71 2.83 4.00
C ARG A 134 -11.08 2.37 5.42
N ASP A 135 -10.13 1.79 6.16
CA ASP A 135 -10.34 1.28 7.53
C ASP A 135 -10.37 2.40 8.59
N GLY A 136 -10.19 3.67 8.19
CA GLY A 136 -10.16 4.82 9.11
C GLY A 136 -8.86 4.95 9.91
N SER A 137 -7.87 4.08 9.67
CA SER A 137 -6.55 4.16 10.31
C SER A 137 -5.64 5.23 9.69
N THR A 138 -5.92 5.63 8.44
CA THR A 138 -5.18 6.72 7.75
C THR A 138 -5.62 8.08 8.25
N SER A 139 -4.67 8.91 8.69
CA SER A 139 -4.96 10.32 9.03
C SER A 139 -5.42 11.10 7.80
N ALA A 140 -6.57 11.79 7.89
CA ALA A 140 -7.15 12.57 6.79
C ALA A 140 -6.28 13.77 6.35
N TRP A 141 -5.40 14.24 7.24
CA TRP A 141 -4.50 15.36 7.00
C TRP A 141 -3.05 14.87 6.93
N PRO A 142 -2.21 15.43 6.04
CA PRO A 142 -0.77 15.23 6.12
C PRO A 142 -0.33 15.74 7.49
N GLN A 143 0.18 14.84 8.34
CA GLN A 143 0.75 15.22 9.62
C GLN A 143 2.11 15.87 9.38
N LEU A 144 2.08 17.12 8.92
CA LEU A 144 3.22 18.02 8.99
C LEU A 144 3.18 18.60 10.41
N PHE A 145 4.16 18.23 11.22
CA PHE A 145 4.34 18.54 12.65
C PHE A 145 3.73 17.56 13.65
#